data_AF-A0A4S4KN28-F1
#
_entry.id   AF-A0A4S4KN28-F1
#
_cell.length_a   1.000
_cell.length_b   1.000
_cell.length_c   1.000
_cell.angle_alpha   90.00
_cell.angle_beta   90.00
_cell.angle_gamma   90.00
#
_symmetry.space_group_name_H-M   'P 1'
#
loop_
_entity.id
_entity.type
_entity.pdbx_description
1 polymer ?
#
loop_
_entity_poly.entity_id
_entity_poly.type
_entity_poly.pdbx_seq_one_letter_code
_entity_poly.pdbx_strand_id
1 'polypeptide(L)'
;MQRADQRGNGIEGLRAAEAAMQAEKARSKGKMREEMDHEDAPGNYTSLADYRINPLTDQEGNPLSDSELSGNSEDEDDEIAAGEVARILGDREGQEVERILADDKKGRDAKQREVIQGIPLWVSTEASDAMDCENAENSLSTFPYRDLKVESDPALVCLQTAVASKDVARLSRFLTPELISRTKPQNIDALVYWLFELAMSPSSHTLDSRATEALIALARRGTPTSSLSSALLHTLLRFGAKADVLEASGLEISEHVPFENVKLDTRHTLLKRAVFIVKTFADTSMSSIIYPCRSQLTIEQSHHALPPLLPIIKLLSSPAGSGSLFDITGNSDKPDYYDELGCHVDILNLALNDVDAYVVEEKSKEQTLQVSRPPSPTKAKSQETELQQIKSFLQELHGKIGTSNPFIRPSFFP
;
A
#
# COMPACT_ATOMS: atom_id res chain seq x y z
N MET A 1 -33.37 -38.00 63.88
CA MET A 1 -32.00 -38.50 63.62
C MET A 1 -31.31 -37.51 62.69
N GLN A 2 -30.13 -37.08 63.09
CA GLN A 2 -29.37 -35.91 62.63
C GLN A 2 -29.01 -35.98 61.14
N ARG A 3 -29.08 -34.84 60.42
CA ARG A 3 -28.34 -34.61 59.18
C ARG A 3 -27.37 -33.46 59.44
N ALA A 4 -26.09 -33.79 59.33
CA ALA A 4 -24.95 -32.94 59.61
C ALA A 4 -24.69 -31.94 58.47
N ASP A 5 -24.26 -30.75 58.87
CA ASP A 5 -23.78 -29.67 58.03
C ASP A 5 -22.59 -30.09 57.17
N GLN A 6 -22.75 -29.98 55.84
CA GLN A 6 -21.64 -30.01 54.86
C GLN A 6 -21.39 -28.60 54.33
N ARG A 7 -20.86 -27.72 55.17
CA ARG A 7 -20.31 -26.44 54.72
C ARG A 7 -18.90 -26.25 55.25
N GLY A 8 -17.93 -26.19 54.33
CA GLY A 8 -16.76 -25.33 54.53
C GLY A 8 -15.38 -25.95 54.31
N ASN A 9 -15.03 -26.37 53.09
CA ASN A 9 -13.62 -26.58 52.69
C ASN A 9 -13.15 -25.67 51.54
N GLY A 10 -14.00 -24.75 51.06
CA GLY A 10 -13.70 -23.96 49.86
C GLY A 10 -12.48 -23.03 49.99
N ILE A 11 -12.21 -22.53 51.20
CA ILE A 11 -11.14 -21.54 51.41
C ILE A 11 -9.79 -22.22 51.64
N GLU A 12 -9.76 -23.40 52.28
CA GLU A 12 -8.54 -24.19 52.42
C GLU A 12 -8.08 -24.82 51.11
N GLY A 13 -9.02 -25.24 50.26
CA GLY A 13 -8.70 -25.73 48.91
C GLY A 13 -8.03 -24.68 48.04
N LEU A 14 -8.50 -23.42 48.10
CA LEU A 14 -7.89 -22.30 47.38
C LEU A 14 -6.49 -21.97 47.89
N ARG A 15 -6.28 -21.98 49.20
CA ARG A 15 -4.95 -21.75 49.80
C ARG A 15 -3.97 -22.86 49.46
N ALA A 16 -4.41 -24.12 49.41
CA ALA A 16 -3.58 -25.24 49.01
C ALA A 16 -3.17 -25.17 47.54
N ALA A 17 -4.09 -24.76 46.65
CA ALA A 17 -3.81 -24.56 45.24
C ALA A 17 -2.81 -23.41 44.98
N GLU A 18 -2.94 -22.31 45.73
CA GLU A 18 -2.01 -21.17 45.62
C GLU A 18 -0.58 -21.54 46.09
N ALA A 19 -0.46 -22.31 47.18
CA ALA A 19 0.82 -22.80 47.67
C ALA A 19 1.52 -23.72 46.65
N ALA A 20 0.77 -24.57 45.93
CA ALA A 20 1.31 -25.44 44.90
C ALA A 20 1.88 -24.66 43.71
N MET A 21 1.19 -23.61 43.25
CA MET A 21 1.68 -22.77 42.15
C MET A 21 2.95 -21.99 42.51
N GLN A 22 3.08 -21.52 43.75
CA GLN A 22 4.30 -20.82 44.18
C GLN A 22 5.51 -21.76 44.28
N ALA A 23 5.30 -23.00 44.71
CA ALA A 23 6.37 -24.01 44.76
C ALA A 23 6.89 -24.37 43.36
N GLU A 24 6.02 -24.42 42.35
CA GLU A 24 6.43 -24.72 40.98
C GLU A 24 7.23 -23.56 40.35
N LYS A 25 6.80 -22.31 40.61
CA LYS A 25 7.52 -21.11 40.15
C LYS A 25 8.90 -20.97 40.77
N ALA A 26 9.10 -21.47 42.00
CA ALA A 26 10.42 -21.53 42.64
C ALA A 26 11.32 -22.59 42.00
N ARG A 27 10.77 -23.73 41.57
CA ARG A 27 11.53 -24.78 40.87
C ARG A 27 11.98 -24.37 39.47
N SER A 28 11.14 -23.65 38.71
CA SER A 28 11.52 -23.23 37.35
C SER A 28 12.62 -22.17 37.32
N LYS A 29 12.70 -21.30 38.33
CA LYS A 29 13.79 -20.30 38.45
C LYS A 29 15.13 -20.89 38.87
N GLY A 30 15.16 -22.03 39.56
CA GLY A 30 16.41 -22.71 39.93
C GLY A 30 17.13 -23.30 38.71
N LYS A 31 16.37 -23.82 37.74
CA LYS A 31 16.93 -24.57 36.60
C LYS A 31 17.54 -23.70 35.50
N MET A 32 17.15 -22.43 35.37
CA MET A 32 17.73 -21.51 34.36
C MET A 32 19.05 -20.86 34.77
N ARG A 33 19.48 -20.96 36.04
CA ARG A 33 20.72 -20.32 36.50
C ARG A 33 21.96 -21.22 36.41
N GLU A 34 21.79 -22.49 36.10
CA GLU A 34 22.88 -23.48 36.10
C GLU A 34 23.51 -23.72 34.72
N GLU A 35 22.93 -23.16 33.64
CA GLU A 35 23.40 -23.40 32.25
C GLU A 35 24.07 -22.19 31.58
N MET A 36 24.39 -21.12 32.31
CA MET A 36 24.94 -19.88 31.72
C MET A 36 26.30 -19.46 32.30
N ASP A 37 27.14 -20.44 32.67
CA ASP A 37 28.46 -20.17 33.23
C ASP A 37 29.50 -21.12 32.63
N HIS A 38 29.72 -21.06 31.32
CA HIS A 38 30.94 -21.59 30.71
C HIS A 38 31.32 -20.85 29.42
N GLU A 39 32.57 -20.36 29.45
CA GLU A 39 33.47 -19.99 28.33
C GLU A 39 33.64 -18.51 27.98
N ASP A 40 34.47 -17.83 28.81
CA ASP A 40 35.40 -16.81 28.37
C ASP A 40 36.75 -17.46 27.96
N ALA A 41 37.20 -17.25 26.73
CA ALA A 41 38.61 -17.37 26.34
C ALA A 41 38.97 -16.26 25.33
N PRO A 42 40.06 -15.47 25.54
CA PRO A 42 40.34 -14.28 24.73
C PRO A 42 41.22 -14.60 23.50
N GLY A 43 40.64 -14.42 22.31
CA GLY A 43 41.31 -14.53 21.02
C GLY A 43 41.75 -13.16 20.48
N ASN A 44 43.06 -12.96 20.51
CA ASN A 44 43.88 -11.85 19.99
C ASN A 44 43.50 -11.35 18.57
N TYR A 45 43.06 -10.10 18.43
CA TYR A 45 42.90 -9.41 17.15
C TYR A 45 44.21 -8.72 16.74
N THR A 46 44.92 -9.27 15.76
CA THR A 46 45.98 -8.56 15.04
C THR A 46 45.53 -8.15 13.65
N SER A 47 45.54 -6.83 13.46
CA SER A 47 45.49 -6.06 12.22
C SER A 47 46.43 -6.57 11.13
N LEU A 48 45.97 -6.60 9.88
CA LEU A 48 46.83 -6.57 8.69
C LEU A 48 46.11 -5.90 7.51
N ALA A 49 46.30 -4.58 7.43
CA ALA A 49 46.32 -3.86 6.18
C ALA A 49 47.59 -4.22 5.39
N ASP A 50 47.57 -3.92 4.09
CA ASP A 50 48.65 -4.01 3.11
C ASP A 50 48.91 -5.40 2.51
N TYR A 51 48.44 -5.62 1.28
CA TYR A 51 49.32 -5.95 0.14
C TYR A 51 48.67 -5.53 -1.19
N ARG A 52 49.14 -4.40 -1.71
CA ARG A 52 49.15 -4.06 -3.15
C ARG A 52 50.39 -4.69 -3.76
N ILE A 53 50.25 -5.55 -4.78
CA ILE A 53 51.26 -5.72 -5.84
C ILE A 53 50.54 -5.85 -7.19
N ASN A 54 51.17 -5.23 -8.18
CA ASN A 54 50.75 -4.87 -9.52
C ASN A 54 50.93 -6.01 -10.56
N PRO A 55 50.54 -5.79 -11.84
CA PRO A 55 50.13 -6.82 -12.82
C PRO A 55 51.27 -7.31 -13.73
N LEU A 56 51.04 -8.41 -14.49
CA LEU A 56 51.53 -8.61 -15.88
C LEU A 56 51.14 -9.99 -16.47
N THR A 57 50.61 -9.94 -17.71
CA THR A 57 50.74 -10.83 -18.89
C THR A 57 50.15 -12.26 -18.94
N ASP A 58 49.11 -12.38 -19.78
CA ASP A 58 48.93 -13.25 -20.96
C ASP A 58 49.58 -14.65 -21.01
N GLN A 59 48.76 -15.71 -21.11
CA GLN A 59 48.52 -16.48 -22.36
C GLN A 59 47.68 -17.75 -22.12
N GLU A 60 46.63 -17.86 -22.94
CA GLU A 60 46.10 -19.06 -23.61
C GLU A 60 45.81 -20.35 -22.82
N GLY A 61 44.53 -20.72 -22.74
CA GLY A 61 44.13 -22.11 -22.47
C GLY A 61 42.67 -22.33 -22.09
N ASN A 62 41.79 -22.40 -23.08
CA ASN A 62 40.53 -23.17 -23.16
C ASN A 62 39.45 -23.05 -22.03
N PRO A 63 38.19 -22.68 -22.35
CA PRO A 63 37.13 -22.60 -21.35
C PRO A 63 36.48 -23.98 -21.13
N LEU A 64 36.67 -24.54 -19.93
CA LEU A 64 35.81 -25.58 -19.39
C LEU A 64 34.97 -24.97 -18.26
N SER A 65 33.69 -24.79 -18.55
CA SER A 65 32.56 -25.05 -17.66
C SER A 65 32.77 -24.75 -16.17
N ASP A 66 32.66 -23.48 -15.78
CA ASP A 66 32.32 -23.11 -14.40
C ASP A 66 30.81 -23.01 -14.28
N SER A 67 30.25 -24.05 -13.66
CA SER A 67 28.90 -24.06 -13.10
C SER A 67 28.91 -23.13 -11.90
N GLU A 68 28.08 -22.09 -11.96
CA GLU A 68 27.88 -21.16 -10.87
C GLU A 68 27.44 -21.90 -9.60
N LEU A 69 28.17 -21.62 -8.53
CA LEU A 69 27.77 -21.84 -7.14
C LEU A 69 26.56 -20.94 -6.84
N SER A 70 25.37 -21.43 -7.18
CA SER A 70 24.13 -20.96 -6.58
C SER A 70 23.81 -21.90 -5.42
N GLY A 71 24.11 -21.44 -4.20
CA GLY A 71 23.68 -22.09 -2.97
C GLY A 71 22.19 -21.95 -2.81
N ASN A 72 21.42 -22.78 -3.51
CA ASN A 72 20.08 -23.15 -3.13
C ASN A 72 20.24 -24.23 -2.05
N SER A 73 20.27 -23.84 -0.78
CA SER A 73 19.97 -24.78 0.30
C SER A 73 18.47 -25.02 0.25
N GLU A 74 18.05 -25.83 -0.72
CA GLU A 74 16.87 -26.65 -0.55
C GLU A 74 17.18 -27.51 0.66
N ASP A 75 16.58 -27.16 1.80
CA ASP A 75 16.37 -28.09 2.89
C ASP A 75 15.49 -29.21 2.34
N GLU A 76 16.09 -30.09 1.52
CA GLU A 76 15.61 -31.44 1.33
C GLU A 76 15.70 -32.07 2.72
N ASP A 77 14.59 -31.98 3.45
CA ASP A 77 14.35 -32.79 4.63
C ASP A 77 14.58 -34.25 4.17
N ASP A 78 15.77 -34.78 4.46
CA ASP A 78 16.10 -36.20 4.38
C ASP A 78 15.13 -36.94 5.32
N GLU A 79 13.89 -37.16 4.88
CA GLU A 79 12.90 -37.97 5.58
C GLU A 79 13.44 -39.40 5.61
N ILE A 80 14.12 -39.73 6.72
CA ILE A 80 14.56 -41.10 7.00
C ILE A 80 13.33 -42.00 6.90
N ALA A 81 13.33 -42.90 5.91
CA ALA A 81 12.18 -43.73 5.61
C ALA A 81 11.78 -44.55 6.85
N ALA A 82 10.47 -44.61 7.14
CA ALA A 82 9.94 -45.40 8.25
C ALA A 82 10.44 -46.86 8.14
N GLY A 83 11.15 -47.32 9.17
CA GLY A 83 11.86 -48.60 9.22
C GLY A 83 13.39 -48.50 9.24
N GLU A 84 14.00 -47.41 8.77
CA GLU A 84 15.46 -47.24 8.80
C GLU A 84 15.95 -46.83 10.20
N VAL A 85 15.15 -46.06 10.93
CA VAL A 85 15.39 -45.66 12.33
C VAL A 85 15.46 -46.87 13.27
N ALA A 86 14.56 -47.85 13.09
CA ALA A 86 14.56 -49.11 13.84
C ALA A 86 15.82 -49.96 13.60
N ARG A 87 16.36 -49.88 12.38
CA ARG A 87 17.56 -50.64 11.98
C ARG A 87 18.85 -50.10 12.60
N ILE A 88 18.91 -48.80 12.85
CA ILE A 88 20.11 -48.11 13.37
C ILE A 88 20.15 -48.13 14.91
N LEU A 89 19.01 -47.93 15.56
CA LEU A 89 18.90 -47.82 17.03
C LEU A 89 18.48 -49.13 17.71
N GLY A 90 18.10 -50.15 16.93
CA GLY A 90 17.56 -51.41 17.42
C GLY A 90 16.05 -51.34 17.72
N ASP A 91 15.38 -52.48 17.66
CA ASP A 91 13.91 -52.59 17.61
C ASP A 91 13.17 -51.83 18.72
N ARG A 92 13.73 -51.79 19.93
CA ARG A 92 13.06 -51.16 21.09
C ARG A 92 13.25 -49.64 21.11
N GLU A 93 14.43 -49.16 20.78
CA GLU A 93 14.76 -47.73 20.87
C GLU A 93 14.32 -47.00 19.59
N GLY A 94 14.43 -47.64 18.43
CA GLY A 94 13.96 -47.06 17.18
C GLY A 94 12.43 -46.96 17.06
N GLN A 95 11.65 -47.88 17.65
CA GLN A 95 10.18 -47.75 17.71
C GLN A 95 9.73 -46.55 18.56
N GLU A 96 10.44 -46.26 19.65
CA GLU A 96 10.11 -45.10 20.50
C GLU A 96 10.46 -43.79 19.78
N VAL A 97 11.59 -43.74 19.07
CA VAL A 97 11.97 -42.56 18.28
C VAL A 97 11.02 -42.35 17.09
N GLU A 98 10.59 -43.41 16.40
CA GLU A 98 9.56 -43.31 15.35
C GLU A 98 8.25 -42.75 15.89
N ARG A 99 7.85 -43.17 17.10
CA ARG A 99 6.64 -42.66 17.74
C ARG A 99 6.77 -41.16 18.07
N ILE A 100 7.92 -40.73 18.58
CA ILE A 100 8.19 -39.32 18.87
C ILE A 100 8.16 -38.50 17.58
N LEU A 101 8.81 -38.97 16.52
CA LEU A 101 8.81 -38.28 15.21
C LEU A 101 7.41 -38.21 14.60
N ALA A 102 6.61 -39.28 14.73
CA ALA A 102 5.22 -39.28 14.27
C ALA A 102 4.33 -38.30 15.06
N ASP A 103 4.53 -38.22 16.38
CA ASP A 103 3.82 -37.25 17.23
C ASP A 103 4.26 -35.81 16.94
N ASP A 104 5.55 -35.57 16.64
CA ASP A 104 6.08 -34.26 16.25
C ASP A 104 5.60 -33.83 14.86
N LYS A 105 5.54 -34.75 13.89
CA LYS A 105 4.95 -34.51 12.56
C LYS A 105 3.48 -34.17 12.68
N LYS A 106 2.72 -34.93 13.47
CA LYS A 106 1.31 -34.64 13.78
C LYS A 106 1.13 -33.29 14.51
N GLY A 107 2.08 -32.93 15.36
CA GLY A 107 2.12 -31.63 16.04
C GLY A 107 2.42 -30.45 15.10
N ARG A 108 3.33 -30.62 14.13
CA ARG A 108 3.59 -29.63 13.06
C ARG A 108 2.38 -29.47 12.15
N ASP A 109 1.77 -30.56 11.69
CA ASP A 109 0.58 -30.52 10.84
C ASP A 109 -0.60 -29.86 11.56
N ALA A 110 -0.73 -30.08 12.87
CA ALA A 110 -1.74 -29.43 13.69
C ALA A 110 -1.44 -27.94 13.95
N LYS A 111 -0.17 -27.53 14.04
CA LYS A 111 0.24 -26.11 14.19
C LYS A 111 0.16 -25.34 12.87
N GLN A 112 0.42 -25.98 11.72
CA GLN A 112 0.20 -25.36 10.41
C GLN A 112 -1.29 -25.15 10.11
N ARG A 113 -2.18 -25.94 10.74
CA ARG A 113 -3.62 -25.67 10.83
C ARG A 113 -3.91 -24.65 11.94
N GLU A 114 -3.17 -23.54 11.98
CA GLU A 114 -3.58 -22.37 12.75
C GLU A 114 -5.05 -22.09 12.43
N VAL A 115 -5.85 -21.97 13.48
CA VAL A 115 -7.30 -21.77 13.40
C VAL A 115 -7.55 -20.51 12.58
N ILE A 116 -7.85 -20.67 11.30
CA ILE A 116 -8.24 -19.59 10.40
C ILE A 116 -9.51 -18.99 11.00
N GLN A 117 -9.37 -17.87 11.72
CA GLN A 117 -10.52 -17.14 12.23
C GLN A 117 -11.15 -16.39 11.05
N GLY A 118 -12.29 -16.90 10.56
CA GLY A 118 -13.05 -16.28 9.49
C GLY A 118 -13.77 -17.28 8.60
N ILE A 119 -14.69 -16.79 7.77
CA ILE A 119 -15.29 -17.61 6.72
C ILE A 119 -14.25 -17.76 5.60
N PRO A 120 -13.84 -18.99 5.23
CA PRO A 120 -12.86 -19.18 4.17
C PRO A 120 -13.43 -18.64 2.86
N LEU A 121 -12.81 -17.56 2.37
CA LEU A 121 -13.21 -16.87 1.14
C LEU A 121 -13.03 -17.74 -0.08
N TRP A 122 -11.97 -18.55 -0.11
CA TRP A 122 -11.62 -19.39 -1.25
C TRP A 122 -12.28 -20.77 -1.13
N VAL A 123 -12.73 -21.31 -2.27
CA VAL A 123 -13.06 -22.73 -2.38
C VAL A 123 -11.75 -23.51 -2.22
N SER A 124 -11.67 -24.41 -1.22
CA SER A 124 -10.50 -25.27 -1.04
C SER A 124 -10.34 -26.14 -2.28
N THR A 125 -9.24 -25.95 -3.01
CA THR A 125 -8.86 -26.76 -4.18
C THR A 125 -8.34 -28.15 -3.79
N GLU A 126 -8.67 -28.64 -2.60
CA GLU A 126 -8.30 -29.99 -2.18
C GLU A 126 -9.26 -30.97 -2.87
N ALA A 127 -8.72 -31.78 -3.78
CA ALA A 127 -9.39 -32.91 -4.45
C ALA A 127 -10.20 -32.64 -5.74
N SER A 128 -9.83 -31.63 -6.54
CA SER A 128 -10.15 -31.72 -7.97
C SER A 128 -8.89 -32.11 -8.73
N ASP A 129 -8.80 -33.37 -9.16
CA ASP A 129 -7.96 -33.86 -10.26
C ASP A 129 -8.37 -33.18 -11.59
N ALA A 130 -8.50 -31.85 -11.58
CA ALA A 130 -8.75 -31.06 -12.76
C ALA A 130 -7.44 -31.03 -13.52
N MET A 131 -7.37 -31.89 -14.53
CA MET A 131 -6.37 -31.92 -15.60
C MET A 131 -5.82 -30.51 -15.82
N ASP A 132 -4.51 -30.33 -15.63
CA ASP A 132 -3.82 -29.08 -15.90
C ASP A 132 -4.25 -28.58 -17.29
N CYS A 133 -5.04 -27.50 -17.30
CA CYS A 133 -5.50 -26.87 -18.53
C CYS A 133 -4.33 -26.08 -19.14
N GLU A 134 -3.28 -26.79 -19.59
CA GLU A 134 -2.10 -26.20 -20.24
C GLU A 134 -2.45 -25.48 -21.56
N ASN A 135 -3.70 -25.55 -22.03
CA ASN A 135 -4.15 -24.88 -23.25
C ASN A 135 -4.74 -23.47 -23.07
N ALA A 136 -4.69 -22.89 -21.87
CA ALA A 136 -5.20 -21.52 -21.64
C ALA A 136 -4.24 -20.41 -22.12
N GLU A 137 -3.04 -20.74 -22.60
CA GLU A 137 -1.93 -19.80 -22.73
C GLU A 137 -2.10 -18.62 -23.71
N ASN A 138 -3.16 -18.55 -24.54
CA ASN A 138 -3.25 -17.48 -25.56
C ASN A 138 -4.66 -16.92 -25.81
N SER A 139 -5.61 -17.13 -24.90
CA SER A 139 -6.95 -16.57 -25.07
C SER A 139 -7.02 -15.15 -24.51
N LEU A 140 -6.77 -14.16 -25.37
CA LEU A 140 -7.01 -12.75 -25.03
C LEU A 140 -8.48 -12.54 -24.66
N SER A 141 -8.72 -11.79 -23.58
CA SER A 141 -10.07 -11.36 -23.20
C SER A 141 -10.76 -10.66 -24.36
N THR A 142 -12.00 -11.07 -24.64
CA THR A 142 -12.80 -10.49 -25.73
C THR A 142 -12.98 -9.00 -25.47
N PHE A 143 -12.66 -8.17 -26.46
CA PHE A 143 -12.86 -6.72 -26.36
C PHE A 143 -14.36 -6.40 -26.19
N PRO A 144 -14.79 -5.44 -25.36
CA PRO A 144 -16.21 -5.18 -25.12
C PRO A 144 -16.85 -4.50 -26.34
N TYR A 145 -17.30 -5.31 -27.30
CA TYR A 145 -17.86 -4.87 -28.58
C TYR A 145 -19.24 -4.19 -28.46
N ARG A 146 -20.01 -4.50 -27.41
CA ARG A 146 -21.44 -4.11 -27.31
C ARG A 146 -21.66 -2.75 -26.66
N ASP A 147 -20.76 -2.34 -25.77
CA ASP A 147 -20.98 -1.16 -24.92
C ASP A 147 -20.21 0.07 -25.42
N LEU A 148 -19.30 -0.12 -26.39
CA LEU A 148 -18.45 0.94 -26.91
C LEU A 148 -18.97 1.46 -28.25
N LYS A 149 -19.08 2.79 -28.38
CA LYS A 149 -19.24 3.45 -29.69
C LYS A 149 -17.89 3.52 -30.42
N VAL A 150 -17.32 2.34 -30.69
CA VAL A 150 -15.95 2.15 -31.20
C VAL A 150 -15.73 2.89 -32.51
N GLU A 151 -16.73 2.93 -33.38
CA GLU A 151 -16.66 3.58 -34.71
C GLU A 151 -16.29 5.06 -34.65
N SER A 152 -16.49 5.72 -33.49
CA SER A 152 -16.23 7.15 -33.31
C SER A 152 -14.85 7.49 -32.73
N ASP A 153 -14.03 6.50 -32.39
CA ASP A 153 -12.72 6.68 -31.74
C ASP A 153 -11.64 5.81 -32.41
N PRO A 154 -10.74 6.41 -33.21
CA PRO A 154 -9.68 5.68 -33.91
C PRO A 154 -8.77 4.85 -32.99
N ALA A 155 -8.57 5.29 -31.74
CA ALA A 155 -7.74 4.56 -30.78
C ALA A 155 -8.39 3.23 -30.38
N LEU A 156 -9.70 3.25 -30.13
CA LEU A 156 -10.46 2.05 -29.79
C LEU A 156 -10.57 1.10 -30.99
N VAL A 157 -10.69 1.62 -32.22
CA VAL A 157 -10.66 0.79 -33.45
C VAL A 157 -9.31 0.07 -33.60
N CYS A 158 -8.20 0.75 -33.32
CA CYS A 158 -6.86 0.15 -33.33
C CYS A 158 -6.71 -0.96 -32.28
N LEU A 159 -7.18 -0.73 -31.05
CA LEU A 159 -7.19 -1.73 -29.98
C LEU A 159 -8.06 -2.93 -30.36
N GLN A 160 -9.28 -2.67 -30.84
CA GLN A 160 -10.21 -3.70 -31.30
C GLN A 160 -9.61 -4.57 -32.40
N THR A 161 -8.96 -3.94 -33.39
CA THR A 161 -8.31 -4.66 -34.49
C THR A 161 -7.16 -5.53 -33.99
N ALA A 162 -6.35 -5.02 -33.06
CA ALA A 162 -5.24 -5.77 -32.47
C ALA A 162 -5.72 -6.98 -31.64
N VAL A 163 -6.82 -6.82 -30.88
CA VAL A 163 -7.45 -7.93 -30.15
C VAL A 163 -8.02 -8.97 -31.11
N ALA A 164 -8.73 -8.53 -32.15
CA ALA A 164 -9.31 -9.42 -33.16
C ALA A 164 -8.24 -10.22 -33.93
N SER A 165 -7.08 -9.60 -34.20
CA SER A 165 -5.94 -10.26 -34.84
C SER A 165 -5.06 -11.06 -33.88
N LYS A 166 -5.38 -11.08 -32.57
CA LYS A 166 -4.56 -11.67 -31.51
C LYS A 166 -3.09 -11.20 -31.52
N ASP A 167 -2.86 -9.95 -31.91
CA ASP A 167 -1.51 -9.39 -32.05
C ASP A 167 -1.09 -8.70 -30.73
N VAL A 168 -0.49 -9.49 -29.84
CA VAL A 168 -0.02 -9.06 -28.50
C VAL A 168 1.00 -7.91 -28.59
N ALA A 169 1.89 -7.96 -29.58
CA ALA A 169 2.92 -6.93 -29.77
C ALA A 169 2.29 -5.60 -30.19
N ARG A 170 1.28 -5.64 -31.05
CA ARG A 170 0.52 -4.45 -31.43
C ARG A 170 -0.37 -3.94 -30.31
N LEU A 171 -0.99 -4.84 -29.55
CA LEU A 171 -1.82 -4.49 -28.40
C LEU A 171 -1.01 -3.78 -27.32
N SER A 172 0.16 -4.31 -26.96
CA SER A 172 1.04 -3.69 -25.95
C SER A 172 1.53 -2.29 -26.35
N ARG A 173 1.74 -2.03 -27.65
CA ARG A 173 2.08 -0.70 -28.17
C ARG A 173 0.94 0.30 -28.13
N PHE A 174 -0.31 -0.16 -28.16
CA PHE A 174 -1.49 0.71 -28.07
C PHE A 174 -1.96 0.92 -26.62
N LEU A 175 -1.60 0.03 -25.70
CA LEU A 175 -1.85 0.19 -24.27
C LEU A 175 -0.88 1.19 -23.63
N THR A 176 -0.81 2.40 -24.18
CA THR A 176 -0.02 3.49 -23.60
C THR A 176 -0.92 4.47 -22.83
N PRO A 177 -0.43 5.04 -21.73
CA PRO A 177 -1.14 6.05 -20.94
C PRO A 177 -1.70 7.20 -21.80
N GLU A 178 -0.97 7.63 -22.82
CA GLU A 178 -1.32 8.77 -23.67
C GLU A 178 -2.50 8.46 -24.59
N LEU A 179 -2.56 7.24 -25.15
CA LEU A 179 -3.64 6.84 -26.03
C LEU A 179 -4.95 6.71 -25.24
N ILE A 180 -4.87 6.12 -24.06
CA ILE A 180 -5.99 5.92 -23.16
C ILE A 180 -6.44 7.25 -22.55
N SER A 181 -5.53 8.20 -22.39
CA SER A 181 -5.86 9.56 -21.95
C SER A 181 -6.76 10.31 -22.94
N ARG A 182 -6.75 9.92 -24.22
CA ARG A 182 -7.56 10.56 -25.28
C ARG A 182 -8.94 9.92 -25.45
N THR A 183 -9.20 8.80 -24.79
CA THR A 183 -10.49 8.11 -24.88
C THR A 183 -11.61 8.97 -24.31
N LYS A 184 -12.74 9.02 -25.01
CA LYS A 184 -13.92 9.78 -24.60
C LYS A 184 -14.51 9.25 -23.29
N PRO A 185 -15.03 10.11 -22.39
CA PRO A 185 -15.57 9.70 -21.09
C PRO A 185 -16.60 8.58 -21.15
N GLN A 186 -17.47 8.60 -22.18
CA GLN A 186 -18.52 7.59 -22.40
C GLN A 186 -18.00 6.15 -22.58
N ASN A 187 -16.72 5.98 -22.91
CA ASN A 187 -16.09 4.69 -23.17
C ASN A 187 -15.17 4.25 -22.01
N ILE A 188 -14.94 5.11 -21.01
CA ILE A 188 -13.94 4.87 -19.97
C ILE A 188 -14.35 3.70 -19.07
N ASP A 189 -15.61 3.61 -18.64
CA ASP A 189 -16.05 2.53 -17.73
C ASP A 189 -15.86 1.13 -18.34
N ALA A 190 -16.28 0.94 -19.59
CA ALA A 190 -16.10 -0.32 -20.31
C ALA A 190 -14.61 -0.63 -20.58
N LEU A 191 -13.81 0.41 -20.87
CA LEU A 191 -12.36 0.25 -21.04
C LEU A 191 -11.68 -0.14 -19.73
N VAL A 192 -12.06 0.45 -18.60
CA VAL A 192 -11.52 0.16 -17.26
C VAL A 192 -11.81 -1.27 -16.87
N TYR A 193 -13.03 -1.74 -17.09
CA TYR A 193 -13.39 -3.14 -16.86
C TYR A 193 -12.49 -4.09 -17.68
N TRP A 194 -12.38 -3.85 -18.99
CA TRP A 194 -11.58 -4.71 -19.87
C TRP A 194 -10.06 -4.65 -19.56
N LEU A 195 -9.53 -3.47 -19.25
CA LEU A 195 -8.14 -3.32 -18.81
C LEU A 195 -7.87 -4.02 -17.49
N PHE A 196 -8.83 -3.97 -16.56
CA PHE A 196 -8.70 -4.67 -15.27
C PHE A 196 -8.65 -6.18 -15.49
N GLU A 197 -9.56 -6.72 -16.30
CA GLU A 197 -9.56 -8.13 -16.70
C GLU A 197 -8.22 -8.55 -17.35
N LEU A 198 -7.66 -7.69 -18.21
CA LEU A 198 -6.36 -7.94 -18.85
C LEU A 198 -5.19 -7.89 -17.85
N ALA A 199 -5.22 -6.95 -16.90
CA ALA A 199 -4.24 -6.84 -15.81
C ALA A 199 -4.29 -8.02 -14.83
N MET A 200 -5.45 -8.69 -14.74
CA MET A 200 -5.69 -9.84 -13.87
C MET A 200 -5.57 -11.19 -14.59
N SER A 201 -5.14 -11.21 -15.85
CA SER A 201 -4.93 -12.47 -16.59
C SER A 201 -3.65 -13.17 -16.11
N PRO A 202 -3.70 -14.47 -15.78
CA PRO A 202 -2.51 -15.22 -15.34
C PRO A 202 -1.52 -15.51 -16.47
N SER A 203 -1.93 -15.43 -17.74
CA SER A 203 -1.18 -15.96 -18.88
C SER A 203 -0.30 -14.94 -19.62
N SER A 204 -0.36 -13.64 -19.29
CA SER A 204 0.32 -12.61 -20.10
C SER A 204 1.09 -11.58 -19.28
N HIS A 205 2.36 -11.86 -19.00
CA HIS A 205 3.29 -10.98 -18.27
C HIS A 205 3.66 -9.65 -18.98
N THR A 206 3.32 -9.49 -20.26
CA THR A 206 3.62 -8.26 -21.00
C THR A 206 2.42 -7.34 -21.07
N LEU A 207 1.22 -7.90 -21.23
CA LEU A 207 -0.01 -7.13 -21.29
C LEU A 207 -0.49 -6.73 -19.89
N ASP A 208 -0.23 -7.55 -18.87
CA ASP A 208 -0.67 -7.27 -17.52
C ASP A 208 -0.04 -5.99 -16.95
N SER A 209 1.26 -5.79 -17.16
CA SER A 209 2.01 -4.61 -16.75
C SER A 209 1.52 -3.36 -17.49
N ARG A 210 1.35 -3.46 -18.81
CA ARG A 210 0.83 -2.34 -19.63
C ARG A 210 -0.60 -1.97 -19.28
N ALA A 211 -1.47 -2.96 -19.05
CA ALA A 211 -2.83 -2.74 -18.60
C ALA A 211 -2.86 -2.09 -17.20
N THR A 212 -1.95 -2.49 -16.32
CA THR A 212 -1.80 -1.89 -14.98
C THR A 212 -1.35 -0.43 -15.08
N GLU A 213 -0.32 -0.13 -15.88
CA GLU A 213 0.16 1.24 -16.13
C GLU A 213 -0.95 2.14 -16.70
N ALA A 214 -1.71 1.61 -17.65
CA ALA A 214 -2.88 2.25 -18.24
C ALA A 214 -3.96 2.60 -17.21
N LEU A 215 -4.32 1.64 -16.34
CA LEU A 215 -5.29 1.83 -15.26
C LEU A 215 -4.82 2.89 -14.25
N ILE A 216 -3.54 2.89 -13.89
CA ILE A 216 -2.96 3.90 -12.99
C ILE A 216 -3.01 5.28 -13.62
N ALA A 217 -2.74 5.39 -14.92
CA ALA A 217 -2.86 6.65 -15.63
C ALA A 217 -4.32 7.16 -15.65
N LEU A 218 -5.29 6.28 -15.85
CA LEU A 218 -6.72 6.62 -15.75
C LEU A 218 -7.12 7.05 -14.33
N ALA A 219 -6.64 6.34 -13.31
CA ALA A 219 -6.88 6.67 -11.91
C ALA A 219 -6.38 8.08 -11.60
N ARG A 220 -5.14 8.41 -11.96
CA ARG A 220 -4.50 9.73 -11.75
C ARG A 220 -5.22 10.89 -12.42
N ARG A 221 -6.02 10.62 -13.46
CA ARG A 221 -6.88 11.64 -14.09
C ARG A 221 -8.15 11.95 -13.30
N GLY A 222 -8.40 11.24 -12.20
CA GLY A 222 -9.61 11.38 -11.40
C GLY A 222 -10.86 10.88 -12.12
N THR A 223 -10.71 9.86 -12.99
CA THR A 223 -11.86 9.27 -13.66
C THR A 223 -12.68 8.46 -12.66
N PRO A 224 -13.92 8.87 -12.32
CA PRO A 224 -14.78 8.06 -11.48
C PRO A 224 -15.18 6.82 -12.28
N THR A 225 -14.92 5.64 -11.74
CA THR A 225 -15.24 4.38 -12.43
C THR A 225 -16.11 3.52 -11.54
N SER A 226 -17.38 3.43 -11.90
CA SER A 226 -18.33 2.56 -11.21
C SER A 226 -18.07 1.08 -11.55
N SER A 227 -17.37 0.82 -12.67
CA SER A 227 -17.08 -0.52 -13.18
C SER A 227 -15.95 -1.24 -12.44
N LEU A 228 -15.12 -0.54 -11.66
CA LEU A 228 -13.97 -1.14 -10.97
C LEU A 228 -14.39 -2.15 -9.89
N SER A 229 -15.45 -1.84 -9.13
CA SER A 229 -15.98 -2.76 -8.11
C SER A 229 -16.55 -4.02 -8.75
N SER A 230 -17.29 -3.88 -9.86
CA SER A 230 -17.81 -5.01 -10.64
C SER A 230 -16.67 -5.86 -11.21
N ALA A 231 -15.64 -5.25 -11.79
CA ALA A 231 -14.48 -5.95 -12.33
C ALA A 231 -13.71 -6.71 -11.22
N LEU A 232 -13.55 -6.10 -10.06
CA LEU A 232 -12.93 -6.73 -8.90
C LEU A 232 -13.72 -7.96 -8.45
N LEU A 233 -15.05 -7.85 -8.32
CA LEU A 233 -15.90 -8.96 -7.91
C LEU A 233 -15.85 -10.12 -8.91
N HIS A 234 -15.96 -9.80 -10.20
CA HIS A 234 -15.85 -10.77 -11.27
C HIS A 234 -14.49 -11.51 -11.22
N THR A 235 -13.40 -10.77 -11.00
CA THR A 235 -12.06 -11.34 -10.84
C THR A 235 -11.95 -12.23 -9.60
N LEU A 236 -12.50 -11.82 -8.46
CA LEU A 236 -12.47 -12.62 -7.23
C LEU A 236 -13.22 -13.94 -7.41
N LEU A 237 -14.40 -13.90 -8.03
CA LEU A 237 -15.18 -15.08 -8.39
C LEU A 237 -14.40 -16.00 -9.33
N ARG A 238 -13.77 -15.43 -10.36
CA ARG A 238 -12.93 -16.18 -11.30
C ARG A 238 -11.79 -16.92 -10.60
N PHE A 239 -11.17 -16.30 -9.59
CA PHE A 239 -10.10 -16.93 -8.80
C PHE A 239 -10.60 -17.90 -7.71
N GLY A 240 -11.91 -18.17 -7.65
CA GLY A 240 -12.50 -19.13 -6.74
C GLY A 240 -12.95 -18.57 -5.40
N ALA A 241 -13.23 -17.27 -5.33
CA ALA A 241 -13.96 -16.74 -4.18
C ALA A 241 -15.38 -17.32 -4.14
N LYS A 242 -15.86 -17.64 -2.94
CA LYS A 242 -17.22 -18.16 -2.73
C LYS A 242 -18.24 -17.05 -2.98
N ALA A 243 -19.15 -17.29 -3.92
CA ALA A 243 -20.24 -16.38 -4.24
C ALA A 243 -21.05 -15.99 -3.00
N ASP A 244 -21.44 -16.96 -2.16
CA ASP A 244 -22.20 -16.72 -0.93
C ASP A 244 -21.54 -15.70 0.02
N VAL A 245 -20.20 -15.70 0.09
CA VAL A 245 -19.44 -14.78 0.96
C VAL A 245 -19.46 -13.36 0.38
N LEU A 246 -19.39 -13.23 -0.95
CA LEU A 246 -19.45 -11.96 -1.64
C LEU A 246 -20.89 -11.40 -1.63
N GLU A 247 -21.91 -12.23 -1.83
CA GLU A 247 -23.33 -11.83 -1.73
C GLU A 247 -23.70 -11.36 -0.33
N ALA A 248 -23.18 -12.02 0.71
CA ALA A 248 -23.39 -11.61 2.10
C ALA A 248 -22.85 -10.21 2.41
N SER A 249 -21.94 -9.68 1.59
CA SER A 249 -21.44 -8.31 1.68
C SER A 249 -22.33 -7.26 0.99
N GLY A 250 -23.48 -7.67 0.43
CA GLY A 250 -24.44 -6.80 -0.24
C GLY A 250 -24.07 -6.48 -1.70
N LEU A 251 -23.19 -7.28 -2.30
CA LEU A 251 -22.73 -7.10 -3.67
C LEU A 251 -23.55 -7.99 -4.60
N GLU A 252 -24.18 -7.39 -5.61
CA GLU A 252 -24.97 -8.13 -6.60
C GLU A 252 -24.03 -8.86 -7.57
N ILE A 253 -24.08 -10.19 -7.55
CA ILE A 253 -23.31 -11.05 -8.44
C ILE A 253 -24.20 -11.42 -9.62
N SER A 254 -23.92 -10.82 -10.77
CA SER A 254 -24.55 -11.19 -12.03
C SER A 254 -23.67 -12.22 -12.75
N GLU A 255 -24.26 -13.38 -13.06
CA GLU A 255 -23.73 -14.44 -13.94
C GLU A 255 -22.81 -15.52 -13.36
N HIS A 256 -22.85 -16.68 -14.03
CA HIS A 256 -21.93 -17.79 -13.87
C HIS A 256 -20.55 -17.41 -14.43
N VAL A 257 -19.71 -16.83 -13.58
CA VAL A 257 -18.31 -16.56 -13.92
C VAL A 257 -17.56 -17.89 -14.06
N PRO A 258 -16.90 -18.16 -15.20
CA PRO A 258 -16.10 -19.36 -15.36
C PRO A 258 -14.97 -19.37 -14.33
N PHE A 259 -14.87 -20.44 -13.55
CA PHE A 259 -13.80 -20.64 -12.59
C PHE A 259 -12.47 -20.85 -13.32
N GLU A 260 -11.44 -20.11 -12.92
CA GLU A 260 -10.09 -20.25 -13.42
C GLU A 260 -9.23 -20.87 -12.31
N ASN A 261 -8.61 -22.01 -12.60
CA ASN A 261 -7.73 -22.68 -11.65
C ASN A 261 -6.38 -21.95 -11.59
N VAL A 262 -6.30 -20.92 -10.76
CA VAL A 262 -5.07 -20.12 -10.57
C VAL A 262 -4.26 -20.69 -9.40
N LYS A 263 -3.00 -21.06 -9.68
CA LYS A 263 -1.99 -21.46 -8.68
C LYS A 263 -1.91 -20.44 -7.54
N LEU A 264 -1.65 -20.90 -6.32
CA LEU A 264 -1.69 -20.06 -5.11
C LEU A 264 -0.75 -18.84 -5.20
N ASP A 265 0.48 -19.04 -5.66
CA ASP A 265 1.49 -17.97 -5.77
C ASP A 265 1.10 -16.90 -6.81
N THR A 266 0.57 -17.35 -7.95
CA THR A 266 0.05 -16.47 -9.00
C THR A 266 -1.15 -15.68 -8.48
N ARG A 267 -2.08 -16.34 -7.77
CA ARG A 267 -3.25 -15.70 -7.18
C ARG A 267 -2.85 -14.59 -6.20
N HIS A 268 -1.87 -14.84 -5.33
CA HIS A 268 -1.36 -13.83 -4.40
C HIS A 268 -0.81 -12.60 -5.13
N THR A 269 -0.05 -12.82 -6.19
CA THR A 269 0.53 -11.75 -7.02
C THR A 269 -0.57 -10.91 -7.70
N LEU A 270 -1.59 -11.58 -8.27
CA LEU A 270 -2.72 -10.92 -8.90
C LEU A 270 -3.56 -10.13 -7.88
N LEU A 271 -3.78 -10.66 -6.68
CA LEU A 271 -4.50 -9.96 -5.61
C LEU A 271 -3.75 -8.71 -5.12
N LYS A 272 -2.43 -8.82 -4.93
CA LYS A 272 -1.60 -7.64 -4.60
C LYS A 272 -1.73 -6.54 -5.66
N ARG A 273 -1.73 -6.93 -6.93
CA ARG A 273 -1.92 -6.00 -8.05
C ARG A 273 -3.32 -5.39 -8.05
N ALA A 274 -4.37 -6.19 -7.82
CA ALA A 274 -5.74 -5.70 -7.73
C ALA A 274 -5.89 -4.66 -6.60
N VAL A 275 -5.36 -4.95 -5.41
CA VAL A 275 -5.34 -4.03 -4.27
C VAL A 275 -4.61 -2.74 -4.62
N PHE A 276 -3.46 -2.83 -5.29
CA PHE A 276 -2.70 -1.66 -5.70
C PHE A 276 -3.48 -0.76 -6.68
N ILE A 277 -4.15 -1.35 -7.67
CA ILE A 277 -4.99 -0.60 -8.62
C ILE A 277 -6.15 0.07 -7.87
N VAL A 278 -6.90 -0.69 -7.06
CA VAL A 278 -8.06 -0.17 -6.31
C VAL A 278 -7.64 0.96 -5.37
N LYS A 279 -6.53 0.79 -4.64
CA LYS A 279 -5.98 1.84 -3.79
C LYS A 279 -5.65 3.10 -4.58
N THR A 280 -5.03 2.96 -5.75
CA THR A 280 -4.69 4.12 -6.60
C THR A 280 -5.93 4.89 -7.05
N PHE A 281 -7.02 4.19 -7.41
CA PHE A 281 -8.30 4.82 -7.73
C PHE A 281 -8.93 5.49 -6.50
N ALA A 282 -8.89 4.84 -5.33
CA ALA A 282 -9.44 5.38 -4.09
C ALA A 282 -8.69 6.65 -3.62
N ASP A 283 -7.36 6.62 -3.61
CA ASP A 283 -6.52 7.76 -3.21
C ASP A 283 -6.76 8.97 -4.12
N THR A 284 -6.95 8.72 -5.42
CA THR A 284 -7.23 9.81 -6.37
C THR A 284 -8.67 10.32 -6.26
N SER A 285 -9.64 9.44 -5.98
CA SER A 285 -11.03 9.85 -5.75
C SER A 285 -11.16 10.69 -4.48
N MET A 286 -10.50 10.30 -3.38
CA MET A 286 -10.48 11.09 -2.14
C MET A 286 -9.78 12.43 -2.33
N SER A 287 -8.69 12.48 -3.10
CA SER A 287 -8.06 13.74 -3.49
C SER A 287 -9.02 14.63 -4.30
N SER A 288 -9.87 14.05 -5.15
CA SER A 288 -10.85 14.82 -5.91
C SER A 288 -12.07 15.27 -5.10
N ILE A 289 -12.43 14.55 -4.03
CA ILE A 289 -13.57 14.89 -3.14
C ILE A 289 -13.16 15.88 -2.05
N ILE A 290 -11.92 15.80 -1.56
CA ILE A 290 -11.36 16.76 -0.60
C ILE A 290 -10.94 18.05 -1.32
N TYR A 291 -10.62 17.99 -2.62
CA TYR A 291 -10.38 19.16 -3.48
C TYR A 291 -11.32 19.20 -4.70
N PRO A 292 -12.65 19.43 -4.53
CA PRO A 292 -13.57 19.53 -5.66
C PRO A 292 -13.26 20.74 -6.57
N CYS A 293 -12.38 21.63 -6.15
CA CYS A 293 -12.05 22.88 -6.84
C CYS A 293 -11.03 22.73 -7.99
N ARG A 294 -10.42 21.55 -8.21
CA ARG A 294 -9.34 21.41 -9.21
C ARG A 294 -9.84 21.21 -10.65
N SER A 295 -11.06 20.70 -10.83
CA SER A 295 -11.56 20.29 -12.16
C SER A 295 -12.41 21.35 -12.89
N GLN A 296 -12.70 22.48 -12.26
CA GLN A 296 -13.45 23.59 -12.90
C GLN A 296 -12.64 24.89 -13.06
N LEU A 297 -11.40 24.94 -12.56
CA LEU A 297 -10.48 26.01 -12.92
C LEU A 297 -9.70 25.63 -14.19
N THR A 298 -10.42 25.50 -15.30
CA THR A 298 -9.89 26.03 -16.58
C THR A 298 -9.81 27.55 -16.45
N ILE A 299 -8.92 28.02 -15.58
CA ILE A 299 -8.23 29.28 -15.82
C ILE A 299 -7.40 28.94 -17.04
N GLU A 300 -7.82 29.46 -18.20
CA GLU A 300 -6.91 29.55 -19.33
C GLU A 300 -5.60 30.12 -18.79
N GLN A 301 -4.57 29.27 -18.80
CA GLN A 301 -3.26 29.57 -18.32
C GLN A 301 -2.69 30.70 -19.20
N SER A 302 -2.93 31.95 -18.79
CA SER A 302 -1.95 33.01 -19.00
C SER A 302 -0.77 32.67 -18.11
N HIS A 303 0.08 31.78 -18.63
CA HIS A 303 1.31 31.33 -18.01
C HIS A 303 2.14 32.52 -17.51
N HIS A 304 2.66 32.41 -16.28
CA HIS A 304 3.74 33.18 -15.66
C HIS A 304 3.41 34.32 -14.68
N ALA A 305 2.15 34.61 -14.34
CA ALA A 305 1.87 35.57 -13.27
C ALA A 305 1.71 34.86 -11.91
N LEU A 306 2.55 35.19 -10.93
CA LEU A 306 2.37 34.76 -9.54
C LEU A 306 1.01 35.26 -9.02
N PRO A 307 0.29 34.46 -8.21
CA PRO A 307 -0.95 34.91 -7.59
C PRO A 307 -0.76 36.23 -6.81
N PRO A 308 -1.68 37.20 -6.92
CA PRO A 308 -1.56 38.45 -6.16
C PRO A 308 -1.63 38.18 -4.64
N LEU A 309 -0.72 38.78 -3.87
CA LEU A 309 -0.64 38.60 -2.41
C LEU A 309 -1.72 39.37 -1.64
N LEU A 310 -2.21 40.49 -2.17
CA LEU A 310 -3.18 41.36 -1.49
C LEU A 310 -4.51 40.66 -1.12
N PRO A 311 -5.14 39.84 -2.00
CA PRO A 311 -6.30 39.03 -1.63
C PRO A 311 -6.00 38.04 -0.48
N ILE A 312 -4.81 37.44 -0.46
CA ILE A 312 -4.39 36.49 0.58
C ILE A 312 -4.25 37.23 1.92
N ILE A 313 -3.61 38.41 1.91
CA ILE A 313 -3.51 39.29 3.09
C ILE A 313 -4.89 39.66 3.61
N LYS A 314 -5.82 40.07 2.73
CA LYS A 314 -7.18 40.42 3.12
C LYS A 314 -7.93 39.24 3.74
N LEU A 315 -7.71 38.04 3.21
CA LEU A 315 -8.33 36.82 3.72
C LEU A 315 -7.81 36.47 5.13
N LEU A 316 -6.49 36.56 5.33
CA LEU A 316 -5.82 36.27 6.59
C LEU A 316 -6.00 37.35 7.67
N SER A 317 -6.17 38.61 7.29
CA SER A 317 -6.32 39.75 8.22
C SER A 317 -7.72 39.93 8.82
N SER A 318 -8.58 38.92 8.71
CA SER A 318 -9.94 39.00 9.22
C SER A 318 -9.96 39.18 10.75
N PRO A 319 -10.79 40.09 11.29
CA PRO A 319 -10.87 40.29 12.73
C PRO A 319 -11.46 39.06 13.44
N ALA A 320 -11.00 38.82 14.67
CA ALA A 320 -11.53 37.75 15.52
C ALA A 320 -13.02 37.98 15.81
N GLY A 321 -13.82 36.91 15.69
CA GLY A 321 -15.29 36.96 15.84
C GLY A 321 -16.05 37.41 14.58
N SER A 322 -15.38 37.60 13.45
CA SER A 322 -16.03 37.89 12.15
C SER A 322 -16.74 36.69 11.52
N GLY A 323 -16.42 35.46 11.96
CA GLY A 323 -16.88 34.22 11.35
C GLY A 323 -16.31 34.00 9.93
N SER A 324 -15.23 34.70 9.58
CA SER A 324 -14.55 34.52 8.30
C SER A 324 -13.80 33.19 8.23
N LEU A 325 -13.29 32.84 7.05
CA LEU A 325 -12.68 31.54 6.76
C LEU A 325 -11.56 31.12 7.73
N PHE A 326 -10.74 32.07 8.17
CA PHE A 326 -9.60 31.82 9.08
C PHE A 326 -9.86 32.33 10.52
N ASP A 327 -11.11 32.71 10.83
CA ASP A 327 -11.49 33.11 12.18
C ASP A 327 -11.81 31.89 13.05
N ILE A 328 -10.76 31.30 13.64
CA ILE A 328 -10.88 30.13 14.51
C ILE A 328 -11.81 30.40 15.70
N THR A 329 -11.71 31.60 16.28
CA THR A 329 -12.53 31.99 17.44
C THR A 329 -14.00 32.15 17.11
N GLY A 330 -14.34 32.69 15.92
CA GLY A 330 -15.72 32.89 15.50
C GLY A 330 -16.39 31.63 14.94
N ASN A 331 -15.62 30.60 14.61
CA ASN A 331 -16.13 29.36 13.99
C ASN A 331 -15.93 28.10 14.84
N SER A 332 -15.40 28.21 16.06
CA SER A 332 -15.12 27.05 16.93
C SER A 332 -16.34 26.19 17.21
N ASP A 333 -17.53 26.78 17.16
CA ASP A 333 -18.80 26.12 17.47
C ASP A 333 -19.44 25.45 16.24
N LYS A 334 -18.87 25.65 15.04
CA LYS A 334 -19.36 25.01 13.83
C LYS A 334 -18.86 23.56 13.75
N PRO A 335 -19.75 22.58 13.50
CA PRO A 335 -19.31 21.22 13.22
C PRO A 335 -18.39 21.22 12.00
N ASP A 336 -17.38 20.36 12.00
CA ASP A 336 -16.44 20.11 10.89
C ASP A 336 -15.54 21.30 10.49
N TYR A 337 -15.56 22.42 11.22
CA TYR A 337 -14.76 23.60 10.89
C TYR A 337 -13.25 23.31 10.82
N TYR A 338 -12.72 22.47 11.71
CA TYR A 338 -11.30 22.13 11.70
C TYR A 338 -10.89 21.30 10.48
N ASP A 339 -11.78 20.43 10.00
CA ASP A 339 -11.54 19.62 8.80
C ASP A 339 -11.56 20.51 7.55
N GLU A 340 -12.53 21.43 7.46
CA GLU A 340 -12.56 22.45 6.42
C GLU A 340 -11.33 23.37 6.48
N LEU A 341 -10.91 23.78 7.68
CA LEU A 341 -9.74 24.65 7.88
C LEU A 341 -8.47 23.99 7.33
N GLY A 342 -8.30 22.68 7.53
CA GLY A 342 -7.19 21.91 6.96
C GLY A 342 -7.12 22.06 5.43
N CYS A 343 -8.27 21.89 4.76
CA CYS A 343 -8.36 22.03 3.30
C CYS A 343 -7.98 23.44 2.82
N HIS A 344 -8.39 24.48 3.55
CA HIS A 344 -8.07 25.87 3.19
C HIS A 344 -6.58 26.20 3.41
N VAL A 345 -5.95 25.63 4.43
CA VAL A 345 -4.50 25.74 4.66
C VAL A 345 -3.71 25.09 3.52
N ASP A 346 -4.16 23.94 3.02
CA ASP A 346 -3.52 23.29 1.86
C ASP A 346 -3.60 24.14 0.59
N ILE A 347 -4.74 24.80 0.35
CA ILE A 347 -4.90 25.72 -0.78
C ILE A 347 -3.94 26.91 -0.65
N LEU A 348 -3.79 27.47 0.56
CA LEU A 348 -2.82 28.54 0.81
C LEU A 348 -1.39 28.07 0.56
N ASN A 349 -1.04 26.86 1.00
CA ASN A 349 0.28 26.29 0.78
C ASN A 349 0.58 26.14 -0.72
N LEU A 350 -0.41 25.69 -1.50
CA LEU A 350 -0.29 25.60 -2.96
C LEU A 350 -0.12 26.98 -3.61
N ALA A 351 -0.90 27.99 -3.18
CA ALA A 351 -0.82 29.34 -3.71
C ALA A 351 0.51 30.05 -3.38
N LEU A 352 1.12 29.68 -2.26
CA LEU A 352 2.38 30.24 -1.76
C LEU A 352 3.59 29.33 -2.00
N ASN A 353 3.45 28.30 -2.85
CA ASN A 353 4.48 27.27 -3.04
C ASN A 353 5.79 27.80 -3.66
N ASP A 354 5.74 28.91 -4.41
CA ASP A 354 6.90 29.52 -5.07
C ASP A 354 7.38 30.78 -4.35
N VAL A 355 7.82 30.61 -3.10
CA VAL A 355 8.28 31.71 -2.22
C VAL A 355 9.44 32.48 -2.85
N ASP A 356 10.36 31.78 -3.52
CA ASP A 356 11.53 32.41 -4.14
C ASP A 356 11.12 33.39 -5.24
N ALA A 357 10.13 33.04 -6.07
CA ALA A 357 9.62 33.93 -7.09
C ALA A 357 8.95 35.18 -6.50
N TYR A 358 8.18 35.04 -5.41
CA TYR A 358 7.60 36.19 -4.71
C TYR A 358 8.65 37.12 -4.12
N VAL A 359 9.74 36.58 -3.56
CA VAL A 359 10.86 37.37 -3.02
C VAL A 359 11.54 38.18 -4.12
N VAL A 360 11.70 37.61 -5.31
CA VAL A 360 12.24 38.32 -6.48
C VAL A 360 11.31 39.45 -6.94
N GLU A 361 10.00 39.20 -6.97
CA GLU A 361 9.00 40.21 -7.33
C GLU A 361 8.97 41.37 -6.33
N GLU A 362 9.02 41.07 -5.03
CA GLU A 362 9.03 42.07 -3.96
C GLU A 362 10.29 42.96 -4.02
N LYS A 363 11.47 42.36 -4.20
CA LYS A 363 12.73 43.12 -4.39
C LYS A 363 12.70 44.02 -5.62
N SER A 364 12.07 43.56 -6.69
CA SER A 364 11.93 44.31 -7.94
C SER A 364 11.00 45.53 -7.77
N LYS A 365 9.93 45.39 -6.96
CA LYS A 365 9.03 46.50 -6.59
C LYS A 365 9.74 47.55 -5.72
N GLU A 366 10.54 47.13 -4.74
CA GLU A 366 11.31 48.03 -3.89
C GLU A 366 12.34 48.86 -4.69
N GLN A 367 13.05 48.22 -5.62
CA GLN A 367 14.05 48.90 -6.45
C GLN A 367 13.42 49.98 -7.34
N THR A 368 12.21 49.75 -7.83
CA THR A 368 11.45 50.73 -8.63
C THR A 368 11.04 51.95 -7.81
N LEU A 369 10.65 51.75 -6.54
CA LEU A 369 10.23 52.84 -5.66
C LEU A 369 11.38 53.74 -5.21
N GLN A 370 12.59 53.19 -5.01
CA GLN A 370 13.75 53.96 -4.57
C GLN A 370 14.26 54.97 -5.61
N VAL A 371 14.06 54.72 -6.91
CA VAL A 371 14.52 55.62 -7.99
C VAL A 371 13.71 56.92 -8.06
N SER A 372 12.53 56.97 -7.42
CA SER A 372 11.59 58.09 -7.57
C SER A 372 11.52 59.07 -6.39
N ARG A 373 12.26 58.86 -5.28
CA ARG A 373 12.07 59.64 -4.05
C ARG A 373 13.30 60.51 -3.67
N PRO A 374 13.17 61.85 -3.60
CA PRO A 374 14.23 62.72 -3.10
C PRO A 374 14.44 62.53 -1.58
N PRO A 375 15.69 62.69 -1.08
CA PRO A 375 16.07 62.38 0.29
C PRO A 375 15.46 63.40 1.27
N SER A 376 14.38 63.03 1.95
CA SER A 376 13.85 63.79 3.09
C SER A 376 14.07 63.01 4.39
N PRO A 377 14.74 63.58 5.40
CA PRO A 377 15.04 62.90 6.65
C PRO A 377 13.86 63.05 7.62
N THR A 378 12.93 62.11 7.59
CA THR A 378 11.91 61.98 8.63
C THR A 378 11.77 60.51 8.98
N LYS A 379 11.85 60.18 10.28
CA LYS A 379 11.79 58.82 10.84
C LYS A 379 10.56 58.07 10.30
N ALA A 380 10.74 57.33 9.21
CA ALA A 380 9.71 56.51 8.61
C ALA A 380 9.57 55.23 9.43
N LYS A 381 8.36 54.98 9.95
CA LYS A 381 7.96 53.62 10.35
C LYS A 381 8.09 52.76 9.10
N SER A 382 8.99 51.78 9.14
CA SER A 382 9.17 50.84 8.03
C SER A 382 7.83 50.18 7.74
N GLN A 383 7.28 50.43 6.56
CA GLN A 383 6.04 49.80 6.13
C GLN A 383 6.35 48.32 5.93
N GLU A 384 5.64 47.45 6.65
CA GLU A 384 5.85 46.01 6.59
C GLU A 384 5.48 45.49 5.19
N THR A 385 6.35 44.67 4.60
CA THR A 385 6.17 44.17 3.23
C THR A 385 5.02 43.16 3.16
N GLU A 386 4.49 42.90 1.96
CA GLU A 386 3.34 42.00 1.77
C GLU A 386 3.67 40.58 2.23
N LEU A 387 4.86 40.08 1.90
CA LEU A 387 5.31 38.77 2.36
C LEU A 387 5.49 38.72 3.88
N GLN A 388 5.99 39.80 4.47
CA GLN A 388 6.18 39.87 5.91
C GLN A 388 4.84 39.89 6.66
N GLN A 389 3.83 40.58 6.13
CA GLN A 389 2.47 40.53 6.67
C GLN A 389 1.88 39.13 6.61
N ILE A 390 1.99 38.43 5.46
CA ILE A 390 1.51 37.04 5.33
C ILE A 390 2.20 36.13 6.34
N LYS A 391 3.53 36.26 6.48
CA LYS A 391 4.30 35.47 7.46
C LYS A 391 3.81 35.70 8.89
N SER A 392 3.57 36.96 9.27
CA SER A 392 3.04 37.33 10.58
C SER A 392 1.66 36.69 10.83
N PHE A 393 0.75 36.75 9.85
CA PHE A 393 -0.57 36.15 9.97
C PHE A 393 -0.54 34.62 10.04
N LEU A 394 0.32 33.95 9.27
CA LEU A 394 0.46 32.49 9.34
C LEU A 394 1.00 32.06 10.71
N GLN A 395 1.99 32.78 11.26
CA GLN A 395 2.48 32.51 12.61
C GLN A 395 1.39 32.69 13.68
N GLU A 396 0.57 33.73 13.56
CA GLU A 396 -0.58 33.93 14.45
C GLU A 396 -1.61 32.80 14.31
N LEU A 397 -1.91 32.36 13.08
CA LEU A 397 -2.83 31.26 12.81
C LEU A 397 -2.32 29.95 13.43
N HIS A 398 -1.04 29.62 13.25
CA HIS A 398 -0.42 28.45 13.87
C HIS A 398 -0.47 28.50 15.41
N GLY A 399 -0.22 29.68 16.00
CA GLY A 399 -0.32 29.89 17.45
C GLY A 399 -1.74 29.67 17.97
N LYS A 400 -2.75 30.13 17.24
CA LYS A 400 -4.17 29.92 17.58
C LYS A 400 -4.56 28.45 17.48
N ILE A 401 -4.15 27.72 16.43
CA ILE A 401 -4.45 26.29 16.28
C ILE A 401 -3.81 25.47 17.41
N GLY A 402 -2.54 25.77 17.73
CA GLY A 402 -1.81 25.06 18.79
C GLY A 402 -2.33 25.34 20.21
N THR A 403 -3.03 26.46 20.42
CA THR A 403 -3.61 26.80 21.73
C THR A 403 -5.06 26.33 21.87
N SER A 404 -5.82 26.25 20.77
CA SER A 404 -7.23 25.85 20.79
C SER A 404 -7.45 24.34 20.80
N ASN A 405 -6.42 23.53 20.49
CA ASN A 405 -6.56 22.08 20.42
C ASN A 405 -5.49 21.32 21.25
N PRO A 406 -5.80 20.86 22.48
CA PRO A 406 -4.85 20.11 23.30
C PRO A 406 -4.53 18.69 22.78
N PHE A 407 -5.21 18.23 21.72
CA PHE A 407 -5.07 16.88 21.18
C PHE A 407 -4.25 16.78 19.89
N ILE A 408 -3.90 17.89 19.24
CA ILE A 408 -3.07 17.87 18.03
C ILE A 408 -1.63 18.21 18.43
N ARG A 409 -0.79 17.17 18.59
CA ARG A 409 0.66 17.37 18.70
C ARG A 409 1.20 17.90 17.37
N PRO A 410 2.06 18.93 17.37
CA PRO A 410 2.68 19.40 16.15
C PRO A 410 3.71 18.35 15.70
N SER A 411 3.38 17.60 14.66
CA SER A 411 4.31 16.76 13.94
C SER A 411 4.18 17.04 12.45
N PHE A 412 4.49 18.26 12.02
CA PHE A 412 4.70 18.55 10.59
C PHE A 412 5.77 19.64 10.39
N PHE A 413 6.74 19.26 9.56
CA PHE A 413 7.92 19.93 9.00
C PHE A 413 9.23 19.99 9.82
N PRO A 414 10.36 19.51 9.23
CA PRO A 414 11.72 19.84 9.66
C PRO A 414 12.14 21.27 9.28
#